data_AF-A0A4S3ZSD2-F1
#
_entry.id   AF-A0A4S3ZSD2-F1
#
_cell.length_a   1.000
_cell.length_b   1.000
_cell.length_c   1.000
_cell.angle_alpha   90.00
_cell.angle_beta   90.00
_cell.angle_gamma   90.00
#
_symmetry.space_group_name_H-M   'P 1'
#
loop_
_entity.id
_entity.type
_entity.pdbx_description
1 polymer ?
#
loop_
_entity_poly.entity_id
_entity_poly.type
_entity_poly.pdbx_seq_one_letter_code
_entity_poly.pdbx_strand_id
1 'polypeptide(L)'
;MKIKHNKLITILLNTMALLVLTVFFSCQKKEAGNTLRSSKQLIQPENPLNKLKYDNTIDFYCKMDITRYGVSDTLHYKGKLYGFCSKMCKDEFQKNPDSYLIDKTVLEHK
;
A
#
# COMPACT_ATOMS: atom_id res chain seq x y z
N MET A 1 -33.42 -1.18 -66.57
CA MET A 1 -33.20 -0.24 -65.45
C MET A 1 -32.96 -1.03 -64.15
N LYS A 2 -31.74 -1.54 -63.90
CA LYS A 2 -31.38 -2.39 -62.73
C LYS A 2 -30.20 -1.84 -61.90
N ILE A 3 -29.78 -0.60 -62.17
CA ILE A 3 -28.53 -0.02 -61.64
C ILE A 3 -28.76 0.74 -60.31
N LYS A 4 -30.01 1.07 -59.96
CA LYS A 4 -30.34 1.79 -58.72
C LYS A 4 -30.31 0.91 -57.45
N HIS A 5 -30.61 -0.38 -57.57
CA HIS A 5 -30.66 -1.28 -56.41
C HIS A 5 -29.29 -1.63 -55.85
N ASN A 6 -28.26 -1.79 -56.70
CA ASN A 6 -26.90 -2.06 -56.23
C ASN A 6 -26.31 -0.85 -55.48
N LYS A 7 -26.53 0.38 -55.98
CA LYS A 7 -26.05 1.58 -55.28
C LYS A 7 -26.76 1.78 -53.93
N LEU A 8 -28.06 1.49 -53.84
CA LEU A 8 -28.82 1.61 -52.59
C LEU A 8 -28.38 0.57 -51.54
N ILE A 9 -28.10 -0.67 -51.97
CA ILE A 9 -27.61 -1.74 -51.10
C ILE A 9 -26.17 -1.46 -50.63
N THR A 10 -25.29 -0.97 -51.50
CA THR A 10 -23.92 -0.59 -51.11
C THR A 10 -23.90 0.62 -50.17
N ILE A 11 -24.80 1.60 -50.34
CA ILE A 11 -24.93 2.75 -49.42
C ILE A 11 -25.42 2.28 -48.05
N LEU A 12 -26.40 1.37 -47.97
CA LEU A 12 -26.92 0.84 -46.70
C LEU A 12 -25.92 -0.04 -45.93
N LEU A 13 -25.05 -0.79 -46.62
CA LEU A 13 -23.97 -1.56 -46.00
C LEU A 13 -22.86 -0.64 -45.44
N ASN A 14 -22.53 0.46 -46.13
CA ASN A 14 -21.48 1.38 -45.70
C ASN A 14 -21.94 2.35 -44.59
N THR A 15 -23.24 2.68 -44.53
CA THR A 15 -23.82 3.46 -43.42
C THR A 15 -23.96 2.66 -42.13
N MET A 16 -24.20 1.34 -42.23
CA MET A 16 -24.18 0.43 -41.07
C MET A 16 -22.76 0.18 -40.53
N ALA A 17 -21.72 0.30 -41.36
CA ALA A 17 -20.32 0.20 -40.92
C ALA A 17 -19.83 1.48 -40.20
N LEU A 18 -20.39 2.65 -40.51
CA LEU A 18 -19.96 3.93 -39.93
C LEU A 18 -20.54 4.21 -38.53
N LEU A 19 -21.65 3.54 -38.18
CA LEU A 19 -22.36 3.75 -36.90
C LEU A 19 -21.80 2.91 -35.74
N VAL A 20 -20.85 2.00 -36.00
CA VAL A 20 -20.28 1.09 -35.00
C VAL A 20 -19.00 1.65 -34.34
N LEU A 21 -18.45 2.78 -34.82
CA LEU A 21 -17.17 3.30 -34.34
C LEU A 21 -17.25 4.26 -33.13
N THR A 22 -18.43 4.73 -32.72
CA THR A 22 -18.54 5.85 -31.76
C THR A 22 -18.88 5.48 -30.32
N VAL A 23 -18.87 4.19 -29.94
CA VAL A 23 -19.29 3.77 -28.58
C VAL A 23 -18.11 3.51 -27.61
N PHE A 24 -16.87 3.85 -27.96
CA PHE A 24 -15.70 3.61 -27.09
C PHE A 24 -15.15 4.84 -26.36
N PHE A 25 -15.90 5.93 -26.22
CA PHE A 25 -15.50 7.05 -25.36
C PHE A 25 -16.42 7.17 -24.14
N SER A 26 -16.23 6.28 -23.16
CA SER A 26 -16.73 6.50 -21.81
C SER A 26 -15.72 6.01 -20.78
N CYS A 27 -15.42 6.92 -19.84
CA CYS A 27 -14.51 6.81 -18.67
C CYS A 27 -12.99 6.82 -18.92
N GLN A 28 -12.44 8.04 -19.01
CA GLN A 28 -11.09 8.31 -18.52
C GLN A 28 -11.15 8.39 -16.97
N LYS A 29 -11.14 7.23 -16.29
CA LYS A 29 -10.85 7.20 -14.85
C LYS A 29 -9.33 7.33 -14.71
N LYS A 30 -8.85 8.54 -14.42
CA LYS A 30 -7.50 8.75 -13.90
C LYS A 30 -7.43 8.11 -12.52
N GLU A 31 -7.09 6.84 -12.47
CA GLU A 31 -6.54 6.21 -11.29
C GLU A 31 -5.14 5.75 -11.66
N ALA A 32 -4.16 6.37 -11.02
CA ALA A 32 -2.78 5.91 -10.98
C ALA A 32 -2.75 4.55 -10.25
N GLY A 33 -3.21 3.51 -10.92
CA GLY A 33 -3.05 2.12 -10.51
C GLY A 33 -1.63 1.71 -10.85
N ASN A 34 -0.69 2.02 -9.95
CA ASN A 34 0.65 1.46 -10.00
C ASN A 34 0.51 -0.05 -10.12
N THR A 35 1.18 -0.56 -11.14
CA THR A 35 1.54 -1.94 -11.36
C THR A 35 1.57 -2.73 -10.05
N LEU A 36 0.88 -3.87 -10.05
CA LEU A 36 1.08 -4.98 -9.14
C LEU A 36 2.55 -5.45 -9.24
N ARG A 37 3.45 -4.64 -8.67
CA ARG A 37 4.83 -4.99 -8.39
C ARG A 37 4.86 -5.44 -6.94
N SER A 38 5.27 -6.69 -6.78
CA SER A 38 5.79 -7.25 -5.54
C SER A 38 4.76 -7.60 -4.48
N SER A 39 4.49 -8.89 -4.39
CA SER A 39 4.06 -9.59 -3.16
C SER A 39 5.07 -9.44 -1.98
N LYS A 40 5.87 -8.36 -1.93
CA LYS A 40 6.89 -8.11 -0.92
C LYS A 40 7.23 -6.61 -0.85
N GLN A 41 6.28 -5.77 -0.43
CA GLN A 41 6.59 -4.48 0.18
C GLN A 41 5.37 -4.00 0.99
N LEU A 42 5.44 -4.13 2.31
CA LEU A 42 4.56 -3.42 3.25
C LEU A 42 5.38 -2.29 3.89
N ILE A 43 4.71 -1.35 4.55
CA ILE A 43 4.94 0.11 4.63
C ILE A 43 3.97 0.81 3.66
N GLN A 44 2.84 1.24 4.24
CA GLN A 44 1.80 2.06 3.61
C GLN A 44 2.31 3.50 3.36
N PRO A 45 1.73 4.27 2.41
CA PRO A 45 2.26 5.56 1.98
C PRO A 45 2.16 6.65 3.06
N GLU A 46 3.16 7.52 3.07
CA GLU A 46 3.39 8.73 3.92
C GLU A 46 3.07 8.69 5.43
N ASN A 47 3.66 7.75 6.18
CA ASN A 47 3.83 7.96 7.63
C ASN A 47 5.24 8.48 7.94
N PRO A 48 5.39 9.71 8.49
CA PRO A 48 6.70 10.26 8.86
C PRO A 48 7.48 9.41 9.86
N LEU A 49 6.78 8.65 10.72
CA LEU A 49 7.41 7.77 11.71
C LEU A 49 8.23 6.66 11.03
N ASN A 50 7.80 6.17 9.87
CA ASN A 50 8.52 5.13 9.14
C ASN A 50 9.91 5.57 8.62
N LYS A 51 10.25 6.87 8.74
CA LYS A 51 11.56 7.41 8.36
C LYS A 51 12.54 7.56 9.53
N LEU A 52 12.08 7.31 10.77
CA LEU A 52 12.90 7.44 11.96
C LEU A 52 13.73 6.18 12.21
N LYS A 53 14.83 6.32 12.94
CA LYS A 53 15.65 5.21 13.42
C LYS A 53 15.21 4.83 14.83
N TYR A 54 14.99 3.54 15.04
CA TYR A 54 14.53 2.98 16.32
C TYR A 54 15.57 2.03 16.93
N ASP A 55 15.58 1.93 18.25
CA ASP A 55 16.36 0.97 19.04
C ASP A 55 15.72 -0.43 19.07
N ASN A 56 14.67 -0.65 18.26
CA ASN A 56 14.07 -1.94 18.02
C ASN A 56 13.63 -2.11 16.56
N THR A 57 13.60 -3.36 16.11
CA THR A 57 13.04 -3.78 14.82
C THR A 57 11.78 -4.62 14.98
N ILE A 58 11.54 -5.12 16.20
CA ILE A 58 10.38 -5.92 16.59
C ILE A 58 9.60 -5.17 17.68
N ASP A 59 8.28 -5.11 17.54
CA ASP A 59 7.38 -4.63 18.59
C ASP A 59 7.42 -5.59 19.79
N PHE A 60 7.70 -5.07 20.99
CA PHE A 60 7.91 -5.89 22.18
C PHE A 60 6.65 -6.65 22.64
N TYR A 61 5.48 -6.10 22.36
CA TYR A 61 4.19 -6.64 22.80
C TYR A 61 3.70 -7.71 21.83
N CYS A 62 3.50 -7.35 20.56
CA CYS A 62 2.89 -8.25 19.57
C CYS A 62 3.90 -9.01 18.69
N LYS A 63 5.21 -8.75 18.85
CA LYS A 63 6.30 -9.37 18.07
C LYS A 63 6.26 -9.08 16.56
N MET A 64 5.60 -8.01 16.16
CA MET A 64 5.53 -7.57 14.76
C MET A 64 6.84 -6.91 14.30
N ASP A 65 7.27 -7.21 13.06
CA ASP A 65 8.43 -6.59 12.43
C ASP A 65 8.10 -5.16 11.93
N ILE A 66 8.43 -4.16 12.73
CA ILE A 66 8.12 -2.77 12.43
C ILE A 66 8.91 -2.22 11.22
N THR A 67 9.98 -2.89 10.79
CA THR A 67 10.70 -2.52 9.55
C THR A 67 9.94 -2.89 8.29
N ARG A 68 9.04 -3.88 8.39
CA ARG A 68 8.18 -4.32 7.28
C ARG A 68 6.78 -3.77 7.34
N TYR A 69 6.24 -3.56 8.54
CA TYR A 69 4.84 -3.15 8.71
C TYR A 69 4.68 -1.68 9.08
N GLY A 70 5.77 -1.01 9.46
CA GLY A 70 5.77 0.40 9.86
C GLY A 70 5.50 0.61 11.35
N VAL A 71 5.52 1.88 11.75
CA VAL A 71 5.41 2.34 13.14
C VAL A 71 4.24 3.31 13.25
N SER A 72 3.30 3.03 14.16
CA SER A 72 2.15 3.89 14.40
C SER A 72 2.31 4.77 15.64
N ASP A 73 3.19 4.39 16.57
CA ASP A 73 3.43 5.14 17.80
C ASP A 73 4.87 4.94 18.29
N THR A 74 5.37 5.85 19.12
CA THR A 74 6.76 5.85 19.60
C THR A 74 6.86 6.21 21.07
N LEU A 75 7.94 5.76 21.72
CA LEU A 75 8.25 6.13 23.10
C LEU A 75 9.75 6.32 23.27
N HIS A 76 10.15 7.43 23.88
CA HIS A 76 11.51 7.62 24.37
C HIS A 76 11.64 7.01 25.76
N TYR A 77 12.60 6.12 25.96
CA TYR A 77 12.87 5.50 27.26
C TYR A 77 14.37 5.22 27.42
N LYS A 78 14.97 5.62 28.54
CA LYS A 78 16.41 5.47 28.83
C LYS A 78 17.33 5.96 27.68
N GLY A 79 16.98 7.11 27.09
CA GLY A 79 17.76 7.71 26.00
C GLY A 79 17.63 7.02 24.64
N LYS A 80 16.80 5.98 24.54
CA LYS A 80 16.51 5.21 23.33
C LYS A 80 15.13 5.55 22.78
N LEU A 81 14.97 5.46 21.46
CA LEU A 81 13.69 5.69 20.79
C LEU A 81 13.12 4.35 20.32
N TYR A 82 11.96 3.97 20.86
CA TYR A 82 11.29 2.73 20.51
C TYR A 82 10.07 2.98 19.61
N GLY A 83 9.91 2.13 18.60
CA GLY A 83 8.77 2.13 17.68
C GLY A 83 7.80 0.98 17.98
N PHE A 84 6.51 1.26 17.80
CA PHE A 84 5.41 0.31 18.04
C PHE A 84 4.45 0.26 16.87
N CYS A 85 3.91 -0.92 16.58
CA CYS A 85 2.98 -1.10 15.47
C CYS A 85 1.61 -0.45 15.75
N SER A 86 1.27 -0.21 17.02
CA SER A 86 0.04 0.45 17.46
C SER A 86 0.24 1.19 18.79
N LYS A 87 -0.65 2.15 19.06
CA LYS A 87 -0.71 2.84 20.36
C LYS A 87 -0.88 1.88 21.53
N MET A 88 -1.72 0.84 21.38
CA MET A 88 -1.93 -0.17 22.41
C MET A 88 -0.63 -0.89 22.78
N CYS A 89 0.18 -1.29 21.78
CA CYS A 89 1.45 -1.97 22.04
C CYS A 89 2.42 -1.08 22.84
N LYS A 90 2.47 0.22 22.52
CA LYS A 90 3.23 1.20 23.30
C LYS A 90 2.71 1.32 24.74
N ASP A 91 1.39 1.46 24.90
CA ASP A 91 0.78 1.65 26.21
C ASP A 91 1.02 0.42 27.12
N GLU A 92 0.98 -0.80 26.57
CA GLU A 92 1.35 -2.02 27.31
C GLU A 92 2.84 -2.06 27.67
N PHE A 93 3.73 -1.71 26.73
CA PHE A 93 5.15 -1.60 27.01
C PHE A 93 5.43 -0.57 28.13
N GLN A 94 4.75 0.57 28.12
CA GLN A 94 4.94 1.66 29.08
C GLN A 94 4.61 1.27 30.53
N LYS A 95 3.74 0.28 30.76
CA LYS A 95 3.40 -0.20 32.11
C LYS A 95 4.59 -0.83 32.82
N ASN A 96 5.43 -1.57 32.09
CA ASN A 96 6.63 -2.19 32.65
C ASN A 96 7.75 -2.37 31.58
N PRO A 97 8.40 -1.27 31.13
CA PRO A 97 9.38 -1.31 30.04
C PRO A 97 10.56 -2.24 30.31
N ASP A 98 11.03 -2.28 31.55
CA ASP A 98 12.22 -3.05 31.93
C ASP A 98 12.03 -4.55 31.72
N SER A 99 10.82 -5.08 31.95
CA SER A 99 10.49 -6.48 31.69
C SER A 99 10.69 -6.90 30.24
N TYR A 100 10.43 -6.01 29.28
CA TYR A 100 10.59 -6.26 27.84
C TYR A 100 12.04 -6.09 27.38
N LEU A 101 12.85 -5.32 28.12
CA LEU A 101 14.22 -4.99 27.76
C LEU A 101 15.25 -5.98 28.33
N ILE A 102 14.91 -6.75 29.35
CA ILE A 102 15.81 -7.81 29.89
C ILE A 102 16.23 -8.78 28.77
N ASP A 103 15.29 -9.19 27.93
CA ASP A 103 15.51 -10.15 26.84
C ASP A 103 16.40 -9.59 25.71
N LYS A 104 16.35 -8.26 25.47
CA LYS A 104 17.23 -7.58 24.50
C LYS A 104 18.70 -7.64 24.90
N THR A 105 18.98 -7.38 26.18
CA THR A 105 20.36 -7.27 26.68
C THR A 105 21.15 -8.57 26.57
N VAL A 106 20.45 -9.71 26.56
CA VAL A 106 21.06 -11.04 26.37
C VAL A 106 21.39 -11.31 24.90
N LEU A 107 20.64 -10.73 23.96
CA LEU A 107 20.80 -10.97 22.52
C LEU A 107 21.89 -10.10 21.87
N GLU A 108 22.28 -8.97 22.47
CA GLU A 108 23.34 -8.09 21.93
C GLU A 108 24.77 -8.48 22.37
N HIS A 109 24.94 -9.57 23.13
CA HIS A 109 26.26 -10.05 23.60
C HIS A 109 26.71 -11.37 22.95
N LYS A 110 26.13 -11.72 21.80
CA LYS A 110 26.48 -12.92 21.02
C LYS A 110 26.73 -12.56 19.57
#